data_AF-A0A661QG24-F1
#
_entry.id   AF-A0A661QG24-F1
#
_cell.length_a   1.000
_cell.length_b   1.000
_cell.length_c   1.000
_cell.angle_alpha   90.00
_cell.angle_beta   90.00
_cell.angle_gamma   90.00
#
_symmetry.space_group_name_H-M   'P 1'
#
loop_
_entity.id
_entity.type
_entity.pdbx_description
1 polymer ?
#
loop_
_entity_poly.entity_id
_entity_poly.type
_entity_poly.pdbx_seq_one_letter_code
_entity_poly.pdbx_strand_id
1 'polypeptide(L)'
;MVFFCLIFCFVGFPVVGFSADIVTGVIIEQSSDKNFIQVRDSIYKVASVWRDNGTDEPVFITRYDLKVGSRVQIYPQKKSIDYWQTEKIVLLPD
;
A
#
# COMPACT_ATOMS: atom_id res chain seq x y z
N MET A 1 15.85 -11.63 53.79
CA MET A 1 14.57 -11.92 53.11
C MET A 1 14.61 -11.29 51.73
N VAL A 2 14.79 -12.12 50.70
CA VAL A 2 14.66 -11.73 49.29
C VAL A 2 13.20 -12.00 48.92
N PHE A 3 12.46 -10.97 48.51
CA PHE A 3 11.12 -11.14 47.96
C PHE A 3 10.77 -10.00 47.00
N PHE A 4 10.68 -10.37 45.70
CA PHE A 4 9.69 -10.00 44.69
C PHE A 4 9.26 -8.52 44.52
N CYS A 5 9.04 -7.96 43.33
CA CYS A 5 9.18 -8.41 41.95
C CYS A 5 8.76 -7.25 41.03
N LEU A 6 9.17 -7.36 39.76
CA LEU A 6 8.48 -6.83 38.57
C LEU A 6 8.39 -5.31 38.46
N ILE A 7 9.52 -4.70 38.13
CA ILE A 7 9.50 -3.54 37.22
C ILE A 7 8.94 -4.06 35.90
N PHE A 8 7.65 -3.82 35.66
CA PHE A 8 7.02 -3.99 34.37
C PHE A 8 7.68 -3.03 33.38
N CYS A 9 8.77 -3.48 32.75
CA CYS A 9 9.26 -2.91 31.51
C CYS A 9 8.26 -3.25 30.39
N PHE A 10 7.11 -2.57 30.38
CA PHE A 10 6.40 -2.37 29.13
C PHE A 10 7.26 -1.43 28.30
N VAL A 11 8.21 -2.02 27.58
CA VAL A 11 8.87 -1.39 26.45
C VAL A 11 7.74 -1.06 25.49
N GLY A 12 7.23 0.17 25.58
CA GLY A 12 6.31 0.71 24.60
C GLY A 12 7.03 0.65 23.28
N PHE A 13 6.75 -0.39 22.48
CA PHE A 13 7.19 -0.47 21.11
C PHE A 13 6.73 0.83 20.45
N PRO A 14 7.64 1.70 19.98
CA PRO A 14 7.20 2.74 19.08
C PRO A 14 6.63 2.00 17.88
N VAL A 15 5.32 2.12 17.67
CA VAL A 15 4.68 1.77 16.41
C VAL A 15 5.27 2.74 15.40
N VAL A 16 6.44 2.39 14.86
CA VAL A 16 7.06 3.09 13.75
C VAL A 16 6.12 2.83 12.58
N GLY A 17 5.21 3.77 12.36
CA GLY A 17 4.42 3.83 11.15
C GLY A 17 5.41 3.96 9.99
N PHE A 18 5.74 2.85 9.36
CA PHE A 18 6.45 2.84 8.09
C PHE A 18 5.50 3.38 7.03
N SER A 19 5.31 4.70 7.01
CA SER A 19 4.75 5.38 5.85
C SER A 19 5.84 5.36 4.79
N ALA A 20 5.71 4.47 3.82
CA ALA A 20 6.61 4.47 2.67
C ALA A 20 6.28 5.67 1.78
N ASP A 21 7.27 6.16 1.05
CA ASP A 21 7.06 7.23 0.07
C ASP A 21 5.99 6.81 -0.95
N ILE A 22 5.15 7.77 -1.33
CA ILE A 22 4.14 7.58 -2.36
C ILE A 22 4.84 7.28 -3.69
N VAL A 23 4.48 6.17 -4.34
CA VAL A 23 5.12 5.72 -5.58
C VAL A 23 4.22 6.01 -6.75
N THR A 24 4.70 6.80 -7.71
CA THR A 24 4.00 7.02 -8.99
C THR A 24 4.68 6.23 -10.11
N GLY A 25 3.92 5.50 -10.90
CA GLY A 25 4.47 4.70 -11.99
C GLY A 25 3.40 4.08 -12.89
N VAL A 26 3.86 3.20 -13.77
CA VAL A 26 3.01 2.45 -14.70
C VAL A 26 2.94 1.00 -14.26
N ILE A 27 1.75 0.40 -14.34
CA ILE A 27 1.57 -1.04 -14.09
C ILE A 27 2.24 -1.82 -15.21
N ILE A 28 3.27 -2.61 -14.87
CA ILE A 28 3.98 -3.45 -15.84
C ILE A 28 3.48 -4.89 -15.85
N GLU A 29 3.03 -5.40 -14.70
CA GLU A 29 2.42 -6.72 -14.57
C GLU A 29 1.25 -6.69 -13.59
N GLN A 30 0.34 -7.65 -13.75
CA GLN A 30 -0.83 -7.76 -12.90
C GLN A 30 -1.24 -9.24 -12.78
N SER A 31 -1.53 -9.67 -11.55
CA SER A 31 -1.98 -11.04 -11.30
C SER A 31 -3.36 -11.31 -11.91
N SER A 32 -3.64 -12.59 -12.19
CA SER A 32 -4.92 -13.02 -12.78
C SER A 32 -6.12 -12.65 -11.91
N ASP A 33 -5.95 -12.68 -10.58
CA ASP A 33 -6.97 -12.31 -9.59
C ASP A 33 -7.04 -10.80 -9.30
N LYS A 34 -6.22 -9.99 -9.98
CA LYS A 34 -6.14 -8.53 -9.85
C LYS A 34 -5.85 -8.04 -8.42
N ASN A 35 -5.37 -8.93 -7.54
CA ASN A 35 -5.01 -8.62 -6.16
C ASN A 35 -3.59 -8.08 -6.05
N PHE A 36 -2.75 -8.34 -7.05
CA PHE A 36 -1.37 -7.88 -7.09
C PHE A 36 -1.09 -7.15 -8.40
N ILE A 37 -0.37 -6.05 -8.28
CA ILE A 37 0.17 -5.29 -9.40
C ILE A 37 1.67 -5.10 -9.21
N GLN A 38 2.41 -5.04 -10.30
CA GLN A 38 3.81 -4.68 -10.28
C GLN A 38 3.97 -3.30 -10.90
N VAL A 39 4.67 -2.41 -10.17
CA VAL A 39 5.05 -1.08 -10.63
C VAL A 39 6.53 -0.91 -10.36
N ARG A 40 7.30 -0.62 -11.42
CA ARG A 40 8.78 -0.66 -11.39
C ARG A 40 9.24 -2.04 -10.89
N ASP A 41 10.18 -2.08 -9.95
CA ASP A 41 10.78 -3.30 -9.43
C ASP A 41 10.08 -3.83 -8.18
N SER A 42 8.82 -3.45 -7.94
CA SER A 42 8.09 -3.79 -6.71
C SER A 42 6.68 -4.29 -6.97
N ILE A 43 6.29 -5.32 -6.21
CA ILE A 43 4.95 -5.91 -6.22
C ILE A 43 4.14 -5.30 -5.08
N TYR A 44 2.90 -4.92 -5.40
CA TYR A 44 1.95 -4.28 -4.49
C TYR A 44 0.66 -5.08 -4.43
N LYS A 45 0.17 -5.34 -3.22
CA LYS A 45 -1.14 -5.91 -2.96
C LYS A 45 -2.19 -4.80 -2.95
N VAL A 46 -3.19 -4.93 -3.81
CA VAL A 46 -4.29 -3.97 -4.01
C VAL A 46 -5.28 -4.08 -2.85
N ALA A 47 -5.36 -3.05 -2.01
CA ALA A 47 -6.38 -2.97 -0.94
C ALA A 47 -7.63 -2.21 -1.41
N SER A 48 -7.43 -1.01 -1.94
CA SER A 48 -8.48 -0.15 -2.47
C SER A 48 -8.00 0.56 -3.74
N VAL A 49 -8.92 0.83 -4.67
CA VAL A 49 -8.63 1.53 -5.93
C VAL A 49 -9.53 2.74 -6.06
N TRP A 50 -8.92 3.83 -6.47
CA TRP A 50 -9.53 5.13 -6.64
C TRP A 50 -9.17 5.66 -8.01
N ARG A 51 -9.99 6.52 -8.60
CA ARG A 51 -9.72 7.19 -9.86
C ARG A 51 -9.62 8.68 -9.60
N ASP A 52 -8.52 9.26 -10.03
CA ASP A 52 -8.42 10.71 -10.13
C ASP A 52 -9.36 11.19 -11.25
N ASN A 53 -10.30 12.05 -10.88
CA ASN A 53 -11.32 12.63 -11.76
C ASN A 53 -11.09 14.14 -11.97
N GLY A 54 -9.92 14.67 -11.56
CA GLY A 54 -9.62 16.10 -11.62
C GLY A 54 -10.34 16.95 -10.58
N THR A 55 -10.99 16.32 -9.59
CA THR A 55 -11.54 17.01 -8.40
C THR A 55 -10.62 16.79 -7.20
N ASP A 56 -10.86 17.50 -6.10
CA ASP A 56 -10.04 17.38 -4.89
C ASP A 56 -10.11 15.97 -4.24
N GLU A 57 -11.19 15.22 -4.50
CA GLU A 57 -11.39 13.88 -3.95
C GLU A 57 -11.45 12.81 -5.06
N PRO A 58 -10.53 11.83 -5.06
CA PRO A 58 -10.59 10.75 -6.03
C PRO A 58 -11.80 9.85 -5.75
N VAL A 59 -12.34 9.24 -6.81
CA VAL A 59 -13.58 8.44 -6.73
C VAL A 59 -13.24 6.97 -6.53
N PHE A 60 -13.90 6.29 -5.60
CA PHE A 60 -13.72 4.85 -5.40
C PHE A 60 -14.17 4.07 -6.64
N ILE A 61 -13.32 3.17 -7.13
CA ILE A 61 -13.56 2.33 -8.31
C ILE A 61 -13.20 0.88 -8.01
N THR A 62 -13.53 -0.02 -8.95
CA THR A 62 -13.20 -1.42 -8.78
C THR A 62 -11.77 -1.72 -9.20
N ARG A 63 -11.15 -2.74 -8.59
CA ARG A 63 -9.79 -3.19 -8.95
C ARG A 63 -9.69 -3.69 -10.40
N TYR A 64 -10.82 -4.05 -11.01
CA TYR A 64 -10.88 -4.48 -12.41
C TYR A 64 -10.66 -3.34 -13.41
N ASP A 65 -10.75 -2.08 -12.98
CA ASP A 65 -10.39 -0.93 -13.82
C ASP A 65 -8.87 -0.79 -14.00
N LEU A 66 -8.06 -1.38 -13.12
CA LEU A 66 -6.60 -1.38 -13.25
C LEU A 66 -6.17 -2.30 -14.40
N LYS A 67 -5.39 -1.76 -15.33
CA LYS A 67 -4.83 -2.51 -16.46
C LYS A 67 -3.32 -2.33 -16.52
N VAL A 68 -2.64 -3.31 -17.11
CA VAL A 68 -1.24 -3.15 -17.51
C VAL A 68 -1.15 -1.97 -18.48
N GLY A 69 -0.17 -1.08 -18.26
CA GLY A 69 -0.02 0.18 -18.98
C GLY A 69 -0.67 1.38 -18.29
N SER A 70 -1.57 1.20 -17.32
CA SER A 70 -2.18 2.30 -16.60
C SER A 70 -1.19 3.04 -15.70
N ARG A 71 -1.26 4.38 -15.69
CA ARG A 71 -0.53 5.23 -14.74
C ARG A 71 -1.25 5.24 -13.39
N VAL A 72 -0.49 4.98 -12.33
CA VAL A 72 -1.01 4.90 -10.97
C VAL A 72 -0.12 5.60 -9.96
N GLN A 73 -0.75 6.11 -8.91
CA GLN A 73 -0.11 6.59 -7.69
C GLN A 73 -0.46 5.64 -6.55
N ILE A 74 0.56 5.03 -5.95
CA ILE A 74 0.46 4.00 -4.93
C ILE A 74 0.82 4.61 -3.59
N TYR A 75 -0.02 4.33 -2.58
CA TYR A 75 0.21 4.70 -1.19
C TYR A 75 0.55 3.41 -0.42
N PRO A 76 1.84 3.06 -0.27
CA PRO A 76 2.24 1.84 0.39
C PRO A 76 2.16 2.03 1.91
N GLN A 77 1.61 1.03 2.60
CA GLN A 77 1.37 1.08 4.04
C GLN A 77 2.30 0.15 4.82
N LYS A 78 2.52 -1.08 4.35
CA LYS A 78 3.31 -2.08 5.07
C LYS A 78 4.07 -2.99 4.14
N LYS A 79 5.38 -3.13 4.35
CA LYS A 79 6.20 -4.10 3.61
C LYS A 79 6.04 -5.50 4.20
N SER A 80 5.75 -6.47 3.33
CA SER A 80 5.86 -7.92 3.60
C SER A 80 7.11 -8.46 2.91
N ILE A 81 7.42 -9.76 3.09
CA ILE A 81 8.62 -10.37 2.51
C ILE A 81 8.62 -10.24 0.97
N ASP A 82 7.49 -10.51 0.33
CA ASP A 82 7.40 -10.59 -1.14
C ASP A 82 6.68 -9.40 -1.80
N TYR A 83 5.99 -8.55 -1.03
CA TYR A 83 5.16 -7.48 -1.57
C TYR A 83 4.90 -6.35 -0.57
N TRP A 84 4.45 -5.21 -1.08
CA TRP A 84 3.94 -4.09 -0.29
C TRP A 84 2.41 -4.14 -0.18
N GLN A 85 1.88 -4.08 1.04
CA GLN A 85 0.47 -3.79 1.28
C GLN A 85 0.22 -2.32 1.01
N THR A 86 -0.80 -2.01 0.22
CA THR A 86 -1.21 -0.64 -0.09
C THR A 86 -2.35 -0.22 0.84
N GLU A 87 -2.40 1.06 1.17
CA GLU A 87 -3.61 1.66 1.74
C GLU A 87 -4.62 1.92 0.62
N LYS A 88 -4.14 2.59 -0.44
CA LYS A 88 -4.90 2.90 -1.65
C LYS A 88 -4.01 3.00 -2.86
N ILE A 89 -4.62 2.78 -4.02
CA ILE A 89 -4.02 3.02 -5.34
C ILE A 89 -4.93 3.99 -6.07
N VAL A 90 -4.38 5.07 -6.60
CA VAL A 90 -5.09 6.06 -7.40
C VAL A 90 -4.69 5.84 -8.86
N LEU A 91 -5.67 5.51 -9.69
CA LEU A 91 -5.57 5.49 -11.14
C LEU A 91 -5.57 6.93 -11.63
N LEU A 92 -4.46 7.34 -12.26
CA LEU A 92 -4.28 8.68 -12.81
C LEU A 92 -4.90 8.75 -14.21
N PRO A 93 -5.34 9.94 -14.67
CA PRO A 93 -5.68 10.13 -16.07
C PRO A 93 -4.46 9.85 -16.95
N ASP A 94 -4.71 9.29 -18.14
CA ASP A 94 -3.66 8.96 -19.12
C ASP A 94 -2.86 10.20 -19.55
#